data_AF-M5T2Z4-F1
#
_entry.id   AF-M5T2Z4-F1
#
_cell.length_a   1.000
_cell.length_b   1.000
_cell.length_c   1.000
_cell.angle_alpha   90.00
_cell.angle_beta   90.00
_cell.angle_gamma   90.00
#
_symmetry.space_group_name_H-M   'P 1'
#
loop_
_entity.id
_entity.type
_entity.pdbx_description
1 polymer ?
#
loop_
_entity_poly.entity_id
_entity_poly.type
_entity_poly.pdbx_seq_one_letter_code
_entity_poly.pdbx_strand_id
1 'polypeptide(L)'
;MLFEGKHGDIRVMMIIDESMLQVFTHPANKIPESHRQLIAEAITRANYGLKLGNFEMDFEDGEIRYQTALPLGETFPEDDIIDHILYVGGAMIDRYVPAFLSIIYGNEDVKLAISAAEM
;
A
#
# COMPACT_ATOMS: atom_id res chain seq x y z
N MET A 1 15.16 -1.54 0.86
CA MET A 1 15.53 -1.42 2.29
C MET A 1 14.45 -2.09 3.12
N LEU A 2 14.79 -2.69 4.26
CA LEU A 2 13.82 -3.22 5.24
C LEU A 2 13.50 -2.10 6.23
N PHE A 3 12.22 -1.78 6.39
CA PHE A 3 11.74 -0.86 7.42
C PHE A 3 10.88 -1.66 8.40
N GLU A 4 11.11 -1.51 9.71
CA GLU A 4 10.18 -2.03 10.73
C GLU A 4 8.95 -1.13 10.75
N GLY A 5 7.82 -1.62 10.25
CA GLY A 5 6.52 -0.97 10.40
C GLY A 5 5.90 -1.29 11.75
N LYS A 6 4.91 -0.50 12.19
CA LYS A 6 4.20 -0.74 13.46
C LYS A 6 3.46 -2.09 13.51
N HIS A 7 3.24 -2.71 12.35
CA HIS A 7 2.46 -3.96 12.20
C HIS A 7 3.27 -5.11 11.56
N GLY A 8 4.60 -4.99 11.47
CA GLY A 8 5.50 -6.03 10.95
C GLY A 8 6.59 -5.49 10.03
N ASP A 9 7.45 -6.38 9.52
CA ASP A 9 8.48 -6.03 8.56
C ASP A 9 7.87 -5.52 7.25
N ILE A 10 8.30 -4.34 6.81
CA ILE A 10 7.92 -3.76 5.53
C ILE A 10 9.13 -3.79 4.60
N ARG A 11 8.95 -4.44 3.44
CA ARG A 11 9.96 -4.47 2.38
C ARG A 11 9.68 -3.36 1.37
N VAL A 12 10.60 -2.39 1.30
CA VAL A 12 10.55 -1.32 0.29
C VAL A 12 11.55 -1.64 -0.82
N MET A 13 11.03 -1.75 -2.04
CA MET A 13 11.80 -1.91 -3.27
C MET A 13 11.63 -0.66 -4.12
N MET A 14 12.75 -0.11 -4.58
CA MET A 14 12.77 0.99 -5.53
C MET A 14 13.35 0.47 -6.85
N ILE A 15 12.64 0.71 -7.94
CA ILE A 15 13.06 0.39 -9.30
C ILE A 15 13.17 1.72 -10.03
N ILE A 16 14.31 1.94 -10.67
CA ILE A 16 14.56 3.15 -11.45
C ILE A 16 14.97 2.72 -12.85
N ASP A 17 14.25 3.23 -13.85
CA ASP A 17 14.63 3.17 -15.26
C ASP A 17 14.85 4.59 -15.81
N GLU A 18 15.09 4.72 -17.12
CA GLU A 18 15.38 6.00 -17.76
C GLU A 18 14.23 7.01 -17.70
N SER A 19 12.99 6.55 -17.51
CA SER A 19 11.76 7.33 -17.62
C SER A 19 10.91 7.34 -16.36
N MET A 20 11.18 6.46 -15.40
CA MET A 20 10.32 6.25 -14.26
C MET A 20 11.08 5.78 -13.01
N LEU A 21 10.64 6.29 -11.87
CA LEU A 21 10.96 5.78 -10.55
C LEU A 21 9.69 5.13 -9.98
N GLN A 22 9.79 3.87 -9.58
CA GLN A 22 8.71 3.12 -8.95
C GLN A 22 9.14 2.66 -7.57
N VAL A 23 8.28 2.83 -6.57
CA VAL A 23 8.49 2.32 -5.22
C VAL A 23 7.37 1.38 -4.86
N PHE A 24 7.74 0.16 -4.48
CA PHE A 24 6.83 -0.88 -4.02
C PHE A 24 7.08 -1.16 -2.54
N THR A 25 6.02 -1.06 -1.75
CA THR A 25 6.04 -1.33 -0.31
C THR A 25 5.24 -2.59 -0.03
N HIS A 26 5.90 -3.64 0.43
CA HIS A 26 5.30 -4.95 0.67
C HIS A 26 5.18 -5.20 2.18
N PRO A 27 3.96 -5.22 2.75
CA PRO A 27 3.73 -5.77 4.08
C PRO A 27 4.03 -7.28 4.11
N ALA A 28 4.46 -7.80 5.26
CA ALA A 28 4.77 -9.22 5.42
C ALA A 28 3.54 -10.16 5.33
N ASN A 29 2.34 -9.65 5.64
CA ASN A 29 1.13 -10.46 5.78
C ASN A 29 0.40 -10.64 4.45
N LYS A 30 0.12 -11.89 4.08
CA LYS A 30 -0.74 -12.23 2.95
C LYS A 30 -2.20 -12.35 3.37
N ILE A 31 -3.10 -12.05 2.45
CA ILE A 31 -4.54 -12.17 2.64
C ILE A 31 -4.97 -13.63 2.48
N PRO A 32 -5.67 -14.21 3.47
CA PRO A 32 -6.25 -15.54 3.35
C PRO A 32 -7.21 -15.62 2.16
N GLU A 33 -7.19 -16.75 1.45
CA GLU A 33 -8.02 -16.97 0.25
C GLU A 33 -9.50 -16.62 0.46
N SER A 34 -10.06 -17.01 1.60
CA SER A 34 -11.46 -16.74 1.97
C SER A 34 -11.83 -15.26 2.08
N HIS A 35 -10.85 -14.36 2.23
CA HIS A 35 -11.07 -12.92 2.42
C HIS A 35 -10.60 -12.06 1.24
N ARG A 36 -10.00 -12.66 0.21
CA ARG A 36 -9.45 -11.91 -0.94
C ARG A 36 -10.51 -11.07 -1.64
N GLN A 37 -11.73 -11.57 -1.81
CA GLN A 37 -12.81 -10.78 -2.43
C GLN A 37 -13.18 -9.54 -1.61
N LEU A 38 -13.32 -9.69 -0.29
CA LEU A 38 -13.64 -8.57 0.61
C LEU A 38 -12.51 -7.54 0.65
N ILE A 39 -11.26 -8.01 0.70
CA ILE A 39 -10.10 -7.12 0.70
C ILE A 39 -9.90 -6.44 -0.66
N ALA A 40 -10.21 -7.09 -1.77
CA ALA A 40 -10.19 -6.44 -3.08
C ALA A 40 -11.21 -5.29 -3.17
N GLU A 41 -12.40 -5.47 -2.60
CA GLU A 41 -13.37 -4.39 -2.47
C GLU A 41 -12.81 -3.27 -1.59
N ALA A 42 -12.23 -3.61 -0.43
CA ALA A 42 -11.62 -2.66 0.49
C ALA A 42 -10.51 -1.83 -0.18
N ILE A 43 -9.61 -2.50 -0.91
CA ILE A 43 -8.53 -1.90 -1.71
C ILE A 43 -9.10 -0.96 -2.77
N THR A 44 -10.13 -1.40 -3.50
CA THR A 44 -10.75 -0.60 -4.55
C THR A 44 -11.37 0.68 -3.98
N ARG A 45 -12.02 0.58 -2.82
CA ARG A 45 -12.59 1.74 -2.11
C ARG A 45 -11.49 2.67 -1.59
N ALA A 46 -10.46 2.13 -0.94
CA ALA A 46 -9.33 2.91 -0.44
C ALA A 46 -8.65 3.68 -1.58
N ASN A 47 -8.36 3.01 -2.70
CA ASN A 47 -7.70 3.61 -3.87
C ASN A 47 -8.46 4.80 -4.45
N TYR A 48 -9.79 4.84 -4.32
CA TYR A 48 -10.58 5.98 -4.78
C TYR A 48 -10.30 7.28 -4.01
N GLY A 49 -9.91 7.17 -2.73
CA GLY A 49 -9.59 8.32 -1.88
C GLY A 49 -8.11 8.72 -1.87
N LEU A 50 -7.21 7.89 -2.41
CA LEU A 50 -5.78 8.13 -2.38
C LEU A 50 -5.35 9.19 -3.39
N LYS A 51 -4.45 10.08 -2.97
CA LYS A 51 -3.91 11.15 -3.82
C LYS A 51 -2.63 10.75 -4.55
N LEU A 52 -1.85 9.85 -3.98
CA LEU A 52 -0.54 9.45 -4.48
C LEU A 52 -0.37 7.96 -4.22
N GLY A 53 -0.24 7.17 -5.29
CA GLY A 53 -0.08 5.72 -5.20
C GLY A 53 -1.38 4.96 -5.02
N ASN A 54 -1.25 3.63 -4.98
CA ASN A 54 -2.36 2.70 -4.90
C ASN A 54 -1.95 1.40 -4.21
N PHE A 55 -2.92 0.73 -3.60
CA PHE A 55 -2.81 -0.66 -3.19
C PHE A 55 -3.04 -1.58 -4.38
N GLU A 56 -2.29 -2.66 -4.40
CA GLU A 56 -2.44 -3.78 -5.32
C GLU A 56 -2.49 -5.08 -4.52
N MET A 57 -3.21 -6.06 -5.03
CA MET A 57 -3.26 -7.39 -4.46
C MET A 57 -3.17 -8.44 -5.57
N ASP A 58 -2.30 -9.41 -5.37
CA ASP A 58 -2.30 -10.63 -6.16
C ASP A 58 -3.42 -11.56 -5.65
N PHE A 59 -4.35 -11.90 -6.53
CA PHE A 59 -5.47 -12.76 -6.18
C PHE A 59 -5.10 -14.24 -6.08
N GLU A 60 -3.99 -14.68 -6.67
CA GLU A 60 -3.55 -16.07 -6.63
C GLU A 60 -2.97 -16.43 -5.26
N ASP A 61 -2.15 -15.54 -4.69
CA ASP A 61 -1.43 -15.82 -3.44
C ASP A 61 -1.81 -14.90 -2.26
N GLY A 62 -2.54 -13.81 -2.52
CA GLY A 62 -2.99 -12.87 -1.49
C GLY A 62 -1.92 -11.86 -1.06
N GLU A 63 -0.82 -11.74 -1.79
CA GLU A 63 0.17 -10.69 -1.54
C GLU A 63 -0.44 -9.31 -1.79
N ILE A 64 -0.23 -8.40 -0.84
CA ILE A 64 -0.58 -6.98 -0.99
C ILE A 64 0.71 -6.19 -1.15
N ARG A 65 0.65 -5.13 -1.95
CA ARG A 65 1.68 -4.10 -1.99
C ARG A 65 1.07 -2.72 -2.18
N TYR A 66 1.84 -1.71 -1.80
CA TYR A 66 1.55 -0.31 -2.14
C TYR A 66 2.53 0.15 -3.19
N GLN A 67 2.02 0.61 -4.33
CA GLN A 67 2.84 1.15 -5.43
C GLN A 67 2.74 2.67 -5.45
N THR A 68 3.88 3.31 -5.62
CA THR A 68 3.98 4.69 -6.09
C THR A 68 4.88 4.74 -7.32
N ALA A 69 4.58 5.66 -8.24
CA ALA A 69 5.38 5.87 -9.42
C ALA A 69 5.49 7.36 -9.72
N LEU A 70 6.67 7.78 -10.15
CA LEU A 70 6.97 9.13 -10.58
C LEU A 70 7.66 9.08 -11.94
N PRO A 71 7.12 9.77 -12.97
CA PRO A 71 7.83 9.94 -14.22
C PRO A 71 9.09 10.79 -14.00
N LEU A 72 10.21 10.36 -14.56
CA LEU A 72 11.47 11.07 -14.53
C LEU A 72 11.58 11.95 -15.78
N GLY A 73 12.04 13.18 -15.59
CA GLY A 73 12.40 14.09 -16.68
C GLY A 73 13.89 14.01 -16.99
N GLU A 74 14.42 15.04 -17.64
CA GLU A 74 15.86 15.16 -17.91
C GLU A 74 16.71 15.33 -16.63
N THR A 75 16.05 15.71 -15.53
CA THR A 75 16.68 15.89 -14.22
C THR A 75 16.03 14.96 -13.21
N PHE A 76 16.86 14.43 -12.30
CA PHE A 76 16.36 13.66 -11.17
C PHE A 76 15.57 14.56 -10.21
N PRO A 77 14.50 14.03 -9.58
CA PRO A 77 13.79 14.73 -8.54
C PRO A 77 14.72 15.12 -7.39
N GLU A 78 14.37 16.21 -6.70
CA GLU A 78 15.04 16.61 -5.48
C GLU A 78 14.86 15.54 -4.39
N ASP A 79 15.84 15.46 -3.47
CA ASP A 79 15.89 14.42 -2.43
C ASP A 79 14.62 14.40 -1.55
N ASP A 80 14.00 15.57 -1.31
CA ASP A 80 12.77 15.71 -0.55
C ASP A 80 11.56 15.03 -1.23
N ILE A 81 11.50 15.09 -2.56
CA ILE A 81 10.50 14.37 -3.37
C ILE A 81 10.71 12.87 -3.26
N ILE A 82 11.97 12.41 -3.34
CA ILE A 82 12.31 10.99 -3.24
C ILE A 82 11.96 10.47 -1.84
N ASP A 83 12.29 11.21 -0.79
CA ASP A 83 11.93 10.88 0.58
C ASP A 83 10.41 10.75 0.74
N HIS A 84 9.64 11.72 0.23
CA HIS A 84 8.17 11.66 0.28
C HIS A 84 7.61 10.40 -0.39
N ILE A 85 8.15 10.01 -1.54
CA ILE A 85 7.71 8.81 -2.28
C ILE A 85 8.11 7.52 -1.54
N LEU A 86 9.28 7.51 -0.89
CA LEU A 86 9.73 6.38 -0.08
C LEU A 86 8.85 6.19 1.17
N TYR A 87 8.48 7.26 1.87
CA TYR A 87 7.73 7.17 3.13
C TYR A 87 6.23 6.98 2.94
N VAL A 88 5.63 7.48 1.85
CA VAL A 88 4.17 7.41 1.67
C VAL A 88 3.66 5.97 1.67
N GLY A 89 4.40 5.03 1.07
CA GLY A 89 4.02 3.63 1.06
C GLY A 89 3.90 3.05 2.46
N GLY A 90 4.92 3.24 3.31
CA GLY A 90 4.88 2.80 4.71
C GLY A 90 3.74 3.46 5.49
N ALA A 91 3.54 4.76 5.32
CA ALA A 91 2.46 5.50 5.97
C ALA A 91 1.07 4.98 5.57
N MET A 92 0.86 4.62 4.31
CA MET A 92 -0.41 4.06 3.84
C MET A 92 -0.63 2.62 4.33
N ILE A 93 0.42 1.80 4.35
CA ILE A 93 0.36 0.47 4.98
C ILE A 93 -0.07 0.61 6.44
N ASP A 94 0.61 1.44 7.23
CA ASP A 94 0.27 1.61 8.66
C ASP A 94 -1.14 2.17 8.87
N ARG A 95 -1.65 2.98 7.95
CA ARG A 95 -3.00 3.55 7.99
C ARG A 95 -4.10 2.52 7.68
N TYR A 96 -3.93 1.70 6.64
CA TYR A 96 -5.00 0.83 6.14
C TYR A 96 -4.90 -0.63 6.62
N VAL A 97 -3.73 -1.11 7.04
CA VAL A 97 -3.59 -2.47 7.60
C VAL A 97 -4.56 -2.73 8.76
N PRO A 98 -4.76 -1.82 9.73
CA PRO A 98 -5.76 -2.02 10.78
C PRO A 98 -7.18 -2.28 10.24
N ALA A 99 -7.59 -1.58 9.19
CA ALA A 99 -8.89 -1.78 8.55
C ALA A 99 -8.97 -3.12 7.81
N PHE A 100 -7.89 -3.55 7.16
CA PHE A 100 -7.86 -4.89 6.54
C PHE A 100 -7.93 -5.99 7.61
N LEU A 101 -7.22 -5.82 8.73
CA LEU A 101 -7.26 -6.77 9.84
C LEU A 101 -8.64 -6.82 10.51
N SER A 102 -9.35 -5.70 10.63
CA SER A 102 -10.72 -5.69 11.18
C SER A 102 -11.73 -6.38 10.27
N ILE A 103 -11.57 -6.29 8.95
CA ILE A 103 -12.38 -7.07 7.99
C ILE A 103 -12.08 -8.57 8.14
N ILE A 104 -10.79 -8.95 8.19
CA ILE A 104 -10.38 -10.38 8.20
C ILE A 104 -10.70 -11.07 9.54
N TYR A 105 -10.45 -10.40 10.67
CA TYR A 105 -10.54 -11.01 11.99
C TYR A 105 -11.72 -10.50 12.82
N GLY A 106 -12.21 -9.30 12.51
CA GLY A 106 -13.33 -8.66 13.21
C GLY A 106 -14.68 -8.79 12.51
N ASN A 107 -14.73 -9.33 11.29
CA ASN A 107 -15.91 -9.35 10.42
C ASN A 107 -16.55 -7.95 10.28
N GLU A 108 -15.73 -6.90 10.28
CA GLU A 108 -16.22 -5.54 10.08
C GLU A 108 -16.73 -5.34 8.65
N ASP A 109 -17.76 -4.52 8.49
CA ASP A 109 -18.24 -4.11 7.17
C ASP A 109 -17.13 -3.35 6.42
N VAL A 110 -16.90 -3.74 5.17
CA VAL A 110 -15.82 -3.18 4.33
C VAL A 110 -15.91 -1.66 4.23
N LYS A 111 -17.11 -1.11 4.07
CA LYS A 111 -17.28 0.34 3.92
C LYS A 111 -16.96 1.06 5.24
N LEU A 112 -17.42 0.53 6.37
CA LEU A 112 -17.13 1.11 7.69
C LEU A 112 -15.64 1.07 8.00
N ALA A 113 -14.96 -0.06 7.76
CA ALA A 113 -13.54 -0.20 8.01
C ALA A 113 -12.70 0.80 7.19
N ILE A 114 -13.02 0.98 5.89
CA ILE A 114 -12.32 1.95 5.04
C ILE A 114 -12.60 3.40 5.49
N SER A 115 -13.85 3.74 5.80
CA SER A 115 -14.16 5.08 6.33
C SER A 115 -13.48 5.36 7.67
N ALA A 116 -13.30 4.34 8.54
CA ALA A 116 -12.55 4.48 9.78
C ALA A 116 -11.06 4.77 9.54
N ALA A 117 -10.47 4.17 8.49
CA ALA A 117 -9.09 4.48 8.11
C ALA A 117 -8.94 5.90 7.53
N GLU A 118 -9.99 6.47 6.93
CA GLU A 118 -9.96 7.79 6.26
C GLU A 118 -10.17 8.99 7.18
N MET A 119 -10.71 8.77 8.38
CA MET A 119 -10.85 9.79 9.44
C MET A 119 -9.53 10.13 10.12
#